data_AF-A0A6I5ZUR6-F1
#
_entry.id   AF-A0A6I5ZUR6-F1
#
_cell.length_a   1.000
_cell.length_b   1.000
_cell.length_c   1.000
_cell.angle_alpha   90.00
_cell.angle_beta   90.00
_cell.angle_gamma   90.00
#
_symmetry.space_group_name_H-M   'P 1'
#
loop_
_entity.id
_entity.type
_entity.pdbx_description
1 polymer ?
#
loop_
_entity_poly.entity_id
_entity_poly.type
_entity_poly.pdbx_seq_one_letter_code
_entity_poly.pdbx_strand_id
1 'polypeptide(L)'
;MRKLSFGPWESLSPMAFFGGEGLQPVRLAWPQLEEKHLDFLTGLPNRRAFDAALEAAAGEACRQCAAFGVILFDIDHFKKVNDSHGHHTGDSVLKIFASRLRSSIKGIDFAARYGGEEFVVLVLAAEKEKVWEIGERVRLAVSGAPFFVEGKELAVTCSFGCAVFPVDGPTAGEAVKAADAALYRAKEAGRNCGFLYKS
;
A
#
# COMPACT_ATOMS: atom_id res chain seq x y z
N MET A 1 -32.17 15.12 -8.38
CA MET A 1 -30.79 15.51 -8.04
C MET A 1 -30.70 15.72 -6.54
N ARG A 2 -30.21 14.74 -5.77
CA ARG A 2 -29.94 14.91 -4.33
C ARG A 2 -28.45 15.21 -4.16
N LYS A 3 -28.12 16.41 -3.68
CA LYS A 3 -26.77 16.75 -3.23
C LYS A 3 -26.53 16.03 -1.90
N LEU A 4 -25.56 15.13 -1.86
CA LEU A 4 -25.03 14.60 -0.60
C LEU A 4 -24.07 15.65 -0.05
N SER A 5 -24.45 16.29 1.06
CA SER A 5 -23.60 17.15 1.86
C SER A 5 -22.73 16.28 2.77
N PHE A 6 -21.42 16.29 2.55
CA PHE A 6 -20.44 15.71 3.47
C PHE A 6 -20.21 16.70 4.62
N GLY A 7 -20.52 16.30 5.85
CA GLY A 7 -20.21 17.06 7.07
C GLY A 7 -18.78 16.77 7.58
N PRO A 8 -18.21 17.63 8.45
CA PRO A 8 -16.84 17.51 8.94
C PRO A 8 -16.75 16.45 10.04
N TRP A 9 -15.87 15.47 9.88
CA TRP A 9 -15.71 14.29 10.74
C TRP A 9 -14.76 14.52 11.94
N GLU A 10 -14.50 15.77 12.33
CA GLU A 10 -13.40 16.14 13.24
C GLU A 10 -13.66 15.95 14.75
N SER A 11 -14.78 15.37 15.20
CA SER A 11 -15.12 15.37 16.65
C SER A 11 -15.33 14.02 17.33
N LEU A 12 -15.02 12.88 16.69
CA LEU A 12 -15.05 11.58 17.36
C LEU A 12 -13.65 11.18 17.79
N SER A 13 -13.35 11.39 19.08
CA SER A 13 -12.13 10.87 19.72
C SER A 13 -12.11 9.34 19.63
N PRO A 14 -11.08 8.70 19.04
CA PRO A 14 -11.02 7.24 18.89
C PRO A 14 -10.82 6.47 20.20
N MET A 15 -10.67 7.14 21.34
CA MET A 15 -10.09 6.54 22.55
C MET A 15 -11.05 5.77 23.47
N ALA A 16 -12.31 5.60 23.11
CA ALA A 16 -13.30 5.03 24.01
C ALA A 16 -13.85 3.66 23.58
N PHE A 17 -13.01 2.71 23.13
CA PHE A 17 -13.45 1.30 23.00
C PHE A 17 -12.26 0.32 23.09
N PHE A 18 -11.73 0.12 24.29
CA PHE A 18 -10.87 -1.04 24.60
C PHE A 18 -11.59 -1.94 25.60
N GLY A 19 -12.46 -2.80 25.07
CA GLY A 19 -13.10 -3.89 25.79
C GLY A 19 -12.97 -5.18 24.99
N GLY A 20 -11.93 -5.97 25.29
CA GLY A 20 -11.89 -7.43 25.18
C GLY A 20 -11.99 -8.15 23.82
N GLU A 21 -12.59 -7.56 22.79
CA GLU A 21 -12.75 -8.19 21.47
C GLU A 21 -11.75 -7.60 20.48
N GLY A 22 -10.96 -8.45 19.82
CA GLY A 22 -9.99 -8.02 18.81
C GLY A 22 -10.67 -7.28 17.67
N LEU A 23 -10.00 -6.24 17.15
CA LEU A 23 -10.48 -5.45 16.01
C LEU A 23 -10.77 -6.38 14.82
N GLN A 24 -11.94 -6.19 14.22
CA GLN A 24 -12.36 -7.00 13.08
C GLN A 24 -11.79 -6.44 11.76
N PRO A 25 -11.65 -7.26 10.70
CA PRO A 25 -11.33 -6.77 9.36
C PRO A 25 -12.41 -5.82 8.82
N VAL A 26 -12.00 -4.78 8.10
CA VAL A 26 -12.94 -3.87 7.42
C VAL A 26 -13.68 -4.63 6.31
N ARG A 27 -15.01 -4.57 6.31
CA ARG A 27 -15.83 -5.09 5.21
C ARG A 27 -16.24 -3.96 4.27
N LEU A 28 -15.56 -3.87 3.14
CA LEU A 28 -15.79 -2.86 2.12
C LEU A 28 -15.70 -3.47 0.73
N ALA A 29 -16.57 -3.01 -0.17
CA ALA A 29 -16.46 -3.28 -1.60
C ALA A 29 -15.96 -2.01 -2.30
N TRP A 30 -14.92 -2.14 -3.12
CA TRP A 30 -14.38 -1.01 -3.86
C TRP A 30 -15.36 -0.56 -4.94
N PRO A 31 -15.55 0.76 -5.12
CA PRO A 31 -16.35 1.27 -6.22
C PRO A 31 -15.70 0.90 -7.56
N GLN A 32 -16.51 0.85 -8.62
CA GLN A 32 -15.98 0.68 -9.96
C GLN A 32 -15.01 1.83 -10.29
N LEU A 33 -13.81 1.47 -10.76
CA LEU A 33 -12.81 2.44 -11.18
C LEU A 33 -13.04 2.83 -12.64
N GLU A 34 -12.93 4.13 -12.92
CA GLU A 34 -12.91 4.69 -14.26
C GLU A 34 -11.47 4.82 -14.75
N GLU A 35 -11.27 5.07 -16.04
CA GLU A 35 -9.93 5.23 -16.65
C GLU A 35 -9.08 6.29 -15.95
N LYS A 36 -9.69 7.40 -15.51
CA LYS A 36 -9.01 8.49 -14.77
C LYS A 36 -8.44 8.06 -13.41
N HIS A 37 -8.89 6.91 -12.88
CA HIS A 37 -8.43 6.35 -11.62
C HIS A 37 -7.26 5.37 -11.81
N LEU A 38 -6.88 5.08 -13.05
CA LEU A 38 -5.80 4.16 -13.37
C LEU A 38 -4.52 4.92 -13.70
N ASP A 39 -3.39 4.33 -13.34
CA ASP A 39 -2.06 4.72 -13.81
C ASP A 39 -1.86 4.15 -15.22
N PHE A 40 -1.59 5.04 -16.18
CA PHE A 40 -1.50 4.68 -17.60
C PHE A 40 -0.40 3.66 -17.89
N LEU A 41 0.66 3.63 -17.08
CA LEU A 41 1.81 2.79 -17.32
C LEU A 41 1.61 1.36 -16.80
N THR A 42 1.14 1.25 -15.56
CA THR A 42 1.05 -0.02 -14.84
C THR A 42 -0.34 -0.65 -14.87
N GLY A 43 -1.38 0.13 -15.19
CA GLY A 43 -2.78 -0.28 -15.13
C GLY A 43 -3.31 -0.49 -13.71
N LEU A 44 -2.50 -0.23 -12.67
CA LEU A 44 -2.98 -0.18 -11.29
C LEU A 44 -3.77 1.11 -11.05
N PRO A 45 -4.63 1.14 -10.03
CA PRO A 45 -5.16 2.39 -9.50
C PRO A 45 -4.04 3.40 -9.22
N ASN A 46 -4.30 4.68 -9.44
CA ASN A 46 -3.37 5.77 -9.16
C ASN A 46 -3.56 6.30 -7.72
N ARG A 47 -2.70 7.24 -7.32
CA ARG A 47 -2.75 7.87 -5.99
C ARG A 47 -4.12 8.45 -5.64
N ARG A 48 -4.81 9.11 -6.56
CA ARG A 48 -6.15 9.67 -6.29
C ARG A 48 -7.17 8.59 -5.96
N ALA A 49 -7.07 7.45 -6.64
CA ALA A 49 -7.92 6.29 -6.36
C ALA A 49 -7.59 5.67 -5.00
N PHE A 50 -6.31 5.60 -4.64
CA PHE A 50 -5.89 5.18 -3.30
C PHE A 50 -6.40 6.11 -2.20
N ASP A 51 -6.26 7.42 -2.36
CA ASP A 51 -6.71 8.40 -1.36
C ASP A 51 -8.22 8.25 -1.09
N ALA A 52 -9.02 8.10 -2.16
CA ALA A 52 -10.46 7.83 -2.03
C ALA A 52 -10.78 6.47 -1.38
N ALA A 53 -10.01 5.42 -1.71
CA ALA A 53 -10.17 4.10 -1.09
C ALA A 53 -9.81 4.12 0.41
N LEU A 54 -8.75 4.84 0.78
CA LEU A 54 -8.31 5.03 2.15
C LEU A 54 -9.37 5.75 2.99
N GLU A 55 -9.94 6.84 2.47
CA GLU A 55 -11.03 7.57 3.14
C GLU A 55 -12.27 6.68 3.33
N ALA A 56 -12.65 5.90 2.31
CA ALA A 56 -13.77 4.97 2.41
C ALA A 56 -13.52 3.87 3.46
N ALA A 57 -12.32 3.29 3.47
CA ALA A 57 -11.94 2.27 4.45
C ALA A 57 -11.90 2.82 5.88
N ALA A 58 -11.39 4.04 6.08
CA ALA A 58 -11.39 4.71 7.37
C ALA A 58 -12.80 4.99 7.89
N GLY A 59 -13.68 5.51 7.02
CA GLY A 59 -15.07 5.73 7.37
C GLY A 59 -15.79 4.44 7.78
N GLU A 60 -15.51 3.33 7.08
CA GLU A 60 -16.10 2.03 7.40
C GLU A 60 -15.49 1.41 8.67
N ALA A 61 -14.17 1.51 8.85
CA ALA A 61 -13.47 1.06 10.04
C ALA A 61 -14.03 1.69 11.31
N CYS A 62 -14.26 3.00 11.30
CA CYS A 62 -14.88 3.71 12.41
C CYS A 62 -16.31 3.25 12.71
N ARG A 63 -17.10 2.90 11.68
CA ARG A 63 -18.48 2.39 11.84
C ARG A 63 -18.51 0.96 12.38
N GLN A 64 -17.57 0.12 11.96
CA GLN A 64 -17.53 -1.31 12.28
C GLN A 64 -16.67 -1.65 13.51
N CYS A 65 -16.02 -0.66 14.14
CA CYS A 65 -14.96 -0.90 15.12
C CYS A 65 -13.88 -1.87 14.57
N ALA A 66 -13.47 -1.62 13.33
CA ALA A 66 -12.59 -2.46 12.54
C ALA A 66 -11.22 -1.82 12.32
N ALA A 67 -10.29 -2.60 11.79
CA ALA A 67 -8.93 -2.17 11.44
C ALA A 67 -8.55 -2.58 10.01
N PHE A 68 -7.63 -1.83 9.44
CA PHE A 68 -7.02 -2.13 8.14
C PHE A 68 -5.52 -1.85 8.16
N GLY A 69 -4.79 -2.53 7.30
CA GLY A 69 -3.36 -2.33 7.09
C GLY A 69 -3.05 -1.39 5.94
N VAL A 70 -1.96 -0.64 6.06
CA VAL A 70 -1.32 0.09 4.96
C VAL A 70 0.09 -0.47 4.78
N ILE A 71 0.44 -0.80 3.54
CA ILE A 71 1.79 -1.21 3.17
C ILE A 71 2.28 -0.27 2.07
N LEU A 72 3.38 0.43 2.32
CA LEU A 72 4.09 1.20 1.31
C LEU A 72 5.30 0.42 0.82
N PHE A 73 5.52 0.43 -0.49
CA PHE A 73 6.64 -0.21 -1.17
C PHE A 73 7.41 0.81 -1.98
N ASP A 74 8.72 0.62 -2.07
CA ASP A 74 9.61 1.38 -2.93
C ASP A 74 10.56 0.42 -3.66
N ILE A 75 10.71 0.60 -4.97
CA ILE A 75 11.65 -0.20 -5.76
C ILE A 75 13.07 0.28 -5.47
N ASP A 76 13.89 -0.61 -4.92
CA ASP A 76 15.23 -0.27 -4.47
C ASP A 76 16.11 0.15 -5.65
N HIS A 77 16.79 1.29 -5.49
CA HIS A 77 17.74 1.80 -6.49
C HIS A 77 17.12 2.02 -7.88
N PHE A 78 15.82 2.30 -7.98
CA PHE A 78 15.14 2.47 -9.26
C PHE A 78 15.78 3.56 -10.15
N LYS A 79 16.23 4.68 -9.55
CA LYS A 79 17.01 5.68 -10.27
C LYS A 79 18.27 5.10 -10.96
N LYS A 80 18.99 4.19 -10.31
CA LYS A 80 20.17 3.53 -10.90
C LYS A 80 19.80 2.66 -12.08
N VAL A 81 18.64 2.00 -12.06
CA VAL A 81 18.11 1.24 -13.20
C VAL A 81 17.89 2.18 -14.39
N ASN A 82 17.21 3.32 -14.18
CA ASN A 82 17.01 4.32 -15.23
C ASN A 82 18.33 4.88 -15.75
N ASP A 83 19.25 5.25 -14.86
CA ASP A 83 20.53 5.85 -15.25
C ASP A 83 21.42 4.85 -16.02
N SER A 84 21.31 3.54 -15.73
CA SER A 84 22.15 2.49 -16.36
C SER A 84 21.53 1.87 -17.61
N HIS A 85 20.20 1.85 -17.72
CA HIS A 85 19.48 1.10 -18.76
C HIS A 85 18.43 1.91 -19.51
N GLY A 86 18.26 3.20 -19.17
CA GLY A 86 17.30 4.09 -19.78
C GLY A 86 15.88 3.94 -19.22
N HIS A 87 15.06 4.97 -19.45
CA HIS A 87 13.71 5.07 -18.91
C HIS A 87 12.76 3.97 -19.42
N HIS A 88 12.93 3.47 -20.65
CA HIS A 88 12.10 2.36 -21.16
C HIS A 88 12.30 1.06 -20.38
N THR A 89 13.53 0.81 -19.91
CA THR A 89 13.82 -0.30 -19.01
C THR A 89 13.13 -0.08 -17.66
N GLY A 90 13.23 1.13 -17.09
CA GLY A 90 12.54 1.48 -15.85
C GLY A 90 11.03 1.30 -15.94
N ASP A 91 10.42 1.73 -17.04
CA ASP A 91 8.99 1.56 -17.31
C ASP A 91 8.58 0.08 -17.32
N SER A 92 9.40 -0.77 -17.92
CA SER A 92 9.18 -2.22 -17.92
C SER A 92 9.32 -2.82 -16.52
N VAL A 93 10.28 -2.35 -15.71
CA VAL A 93 10.42 -2.74 -14.31
C VAL A 93 9.16 -2.35 -13.51
N LEU A 94 8.63 -1.15 -13.69
CA LEU A 94 7.39 -0.71 -13.02
C LEU A 94 6.20 -1.60 -13.38
N LYS A 95 6.05 -1.97 -14.66
CA LYS A 95 4.98 -2.88 -15.14
C LYS A 95 5.10 -4.27 -14.54
N ILE A 96 6.29 -4.85 -14.53
CA ILE A 96 6.54 -6.17 -13.96
C ILE A 96 6.31 -6.14 -12.44
N PHE A 97 6.78 -5.09 -11.75
CA PHE A 97 6.54 -4.92 -10.32
C PHE A 97 5.04 -4.86 -10.02
N ALA A 98 4.29 -4.04 -10.75
CA ALA A 98 2.84 -3.93 -10.60
C ALA A 98 2.11 -5.27 -10.82
N SER A 99 2.53 -6.06 -11.80
CA SER A 99 2.00 -7.39 -12.06
C SER A 99 2.27 -8.36 -10.89
N ARG A 100 3.49 -8.36 -10.37
CA ARG A 100 3.89 -9.19 -9.21
C ARG A 100 3.16 -8.77 -7.95
N LEU A 101 3.02 -7.47 -7.70
CA LEU A 101 2.25 -6.91 -6.59
C LEU A 101 0.80 -7.40 -6.65
N ARG A 102 0.12 -7.20 -7.80
CA ARG A 102 -1.27 -7.60 -7.99
C ARG A 102 -1.49 -9.10 -7.80
N SER A 103 -0.56 -9.93 -8.30
CA SER A 103 -0.64 -11.39 -8.16
C SER A 103 -0.36 -11.86 -6.73
N SER A 104 0.27 -11.01 -5.92
CA SER A 104 0.64 -11.32 -4.54
C SER A 104 -0.41 -10.86 -3.51
N ILE A 105 -1.47 -10.16 -3.90
CA ILE A 105 -2.52 -9.69 -2.97
C ILE A 105 -3.85 -10.38 -3.25
N LYS A 106 -4.79 -10.33 -2.30
CA LYS A 106 -6.14 -10.89 -2.52
C LYS A 106 -6.98 -9.90 -3.31
N GLY A 107 -8.00 -10.40 -4.02
CA GLY A 107 -8.92 -9.54 -4.81
C GLY A 107 -9.75 -8.55 -3.99
N ILE A 108 -9.78 -8.70 -2.66
CA ILE A 108 -10.42 -7.74 -1.75
C ILE A 108 -9.48 -6.60 -1.32
N ASP A 109 -8.17 -6.80 -1.43
CA ASP A 109 -7.17 -5.78 -1.09
C ASP A 109 -7.08 -4.77 -2.24
N PHE A 110 -6.66 -3.54 -1.93
CA PHE A 110 -6.52 -2.48 -2.93
C PHE A 110 -5.05 -2.14 -3.14
N ALA A 111 -4.51 -2.40 -4.33
CA ALA A 111 -3.18 -1.95 -4.73
C ALA A 111 -3.26 -0.69 -5.58
N ALA A 112 -2.30 0.21 -5.43
CA ALA A 112 -2.16 1.39 -6.28
C ALA A 112 -0.69 1.76 -6.51
N ARG A 113 -0.44 2.47 -7.61
CA ARG A 113 0.82 3.20 -7.80
C ARG A 113 0.69 4.56 -7.11
N TYR A 114 1.47 4.75 -6.05
CA TYR A 114 1.38 5.91 -5.16
C TYR A 114 2.27 7.07 -5.62
N GLY A 115 3.44 6.75 -6.18
CA GLY A 115 4.42 7.71 -6.67
C GLY A 115 5.14 7.24 -7.92
N GLY A 116 6.33 7.77 -8.17
CA GLY A 116 7.16 7.41 -9.33
C GLY A 116 7.54 5.92 -9.30
N GLU A 117 8.24 5.50 -8.27
CA GLU A 117 8.65 4.11 -7.99
C GLU A 117 7.98 3.51 -6.76
N GLU A 118 6.99 4.22 -6.21
CA GLU A 118 6.31 3.89 -4.96
C GLU A 118 4.94 3.26 -5.23
N PHE A 119 4.65 2.19 -4.51
CA PHE A 119 3.38 1.47 -4.57
C PHE A 119 2.79 1.34 -3.18
N VAL A 120 1.48 1.21 -3.11
CA VAL A 120 0.77 1.08 -1.84
C VAL A 120 -0.27 -0.02 -1.92
N VAL A 121 -0.46 -0.73 -0.81
CA VAL A 121 -1.53 -1.70 -0.62
C VAL A 121 -2.33 -1.32 0.61
N LEU A 122 -3.64 -1.22 0.44
CA LEU A 122 -4.61 -1.16 1.51
C LEU A 122 -5.14 -2.58 1.75
N VAL A 123 -4.86 -3.11 2.93
CA VAL A 123 -5.19 -4.47 3.33
C VAL A 123 -6.40 -4.42 4.24
N LEU A 124 -7.50 -5.05 3.84
CA LEU A 124 -8.73 -5.02 4.65
C LEU A 124 -8.67 -5.92 5.90
N ALA A 125 -7.58 -6.68 6.09
CA ALA A 125 -7.29 -7.43 7.31
C ALA A 125 -6.86 -6.51 8.46
N ALA A 126 -7.23 -6.90 9.68
CA ALA A 126 -6.98 -6.14 10.91
C ALA A 126 -5.66 -6.47 11.63
N GLU A 127 -5.04 -7.62 11.32
CA GLU A 127 -3.90 -8.17 12.06
C GLU A 127 -2.55 -7.72 11.49
N LYS A 128 -1.65 -7.23 12.35
CA LYS A 128 -0.29 -6.80 11.96
C LYS A 128 0.48 -7.93 11.26
N GLU A 129 0.30 -9.15 11.72
CA GLU A 129 0.91 -10.36 11.17
C GLU A 129 0.48 -10.58 9.72
N LYS A 130 -0.80 -10.39 9.40
CA LYS A 130 -1.32 -10.54 8.03
C LYS A 130 -0.86 -9.44 7.10
N VAL A 131 -0.79 -8.20 7.59
CA VAL A 131 -0.23 -7.07 6.84
C VAL A 131 1.25 -7.34 6.53
N TRP A 132 2.01 -7.79 7.52
CA TRP A 132 3.41 -8.17 7.35
C TRP A 132 3.61 -9.32 6.35
N GLU A 133 2.83 -10.41 6.48
CA GLU A 133 2.88 -11.56 5.57
C GLU A 133 2.62 -11.15 4.11
N ILE A 134 1.75 -10.17 3.86
CA ILE A 134 1.52 -9.64 2.50
C ILE A 134 2.75 -8.85 2.01
N GLY A 135 3.32 -7.99 2.86
CA GLY A 135 4.54 -7.26 2.56
C GLY A 135 5.70 -8.17 2.16
N GLU A 136 6.00 -9.17 3.00
CA GLU A 136 7.05 -10.15 2.73
C GLU A 136 6.78 -10.97 1.47
N ARG A 137 5.53 -11.36 1.22
CA ARG A 137 5.17 -12.11 0.01
C ARG A 137 5.47 -11.32 -1.25
N VAL A 138 5.12 -10.04 -1.28
CA VAL A 138 5.42 -9.14 -2.40
C VAL A 138 6.94 -9.00 -2.55
N ARG A 139 7.67 -8.75 -1.45
CA ARG A 139 9.13 -8.62 -1.46
C ARG A 139 9.80 -9.85 -2.05
N LEU A 140 9.41 -11.04 -1.59
CA LEU A 140 9.94 -12.31 -2.09
C LEU A 140 9.55 -12.58 -3.54
N ALA A 141 8.34 -12.21 -3.98
CA ALA A 141 7.93 -12.32 -5.39
C ALA A 141 8.77 -11.41 -6.30
N VAL A 142 9.18 -10.24 -5.80
CA VAL A 142 10.05 -9.29 -6.51
C VAL A 142 11.49 -9.80 -6.52
N SER A 143 12.08 -10.13 -5.37
CA SER A 143 13.49 -10.55 -5.29
C SER A 143 13.75 -11.97 -5.78
N GLY A 144 12.75 -12.84 -5.74
CA GLY A 144 12.89 -14.28 -6.00
C GLY A 144 12.94 -14.66 -7.48
N ALA A 145 12.69 -13.73 -8.40
CA ALA A 145 12.78 -13.98 -9.83
C ALA A 145 13.34 -12.74 -10.57
N PRO A 146 14.25 -12.91 -11.53
CA PRO A 146 14.78 -11.78 -12.29
C PRO A 146 13.70 -11.08 -13.12
N PHE A 147 13.91 -9.80 -13.39
CA PHE A 147 13.09 -9.01 -14.28
C PHE A 147 13.65 -9.15 -15.69
N PHE A 148 12.89 -9.78 -16.58
CA PHE A 148 13.25 -9.92 -17.99
C PHE A 148 12.80 -8.70 -18.77
N VAL A 149 13.74 -7.85 -19.18
CA VAL A 149 13.47 -6.61 -19.91
C VAL A 149 14.41 -6.52 -21.10
N GLU A 150 13.85 -6.39 -22.31
CA GLU A 150 14.63 -6.24 -23.55
C GLU A 150 15.72 -7.31 -23.75
N GLY A 151 15.41 -8.57 -23.38
CA GLY A 151 16.34 -9.70 -23.49
C GLY A 151 17.44 -9.74 -22.42
N LYS A 152 17.34 -8.91 -21.37
CA LYS A 152 18.27 -8.89 -20.23
C LYS A 152 17.56 -9.33 -18.95
N GLU A 153 18.33 -9.93 -18.05
CA GLU A 153 17.90 -10.21 -16.68
C GLU A 153 18.38 -9.11 -15.74
N LEU A 154 17.46 -8.52 -14.99
CA LEU A 154 17.75 -7.52 -13.96
C LEU A 154 17.37 -8.06 -12.58
N ALA A 155 18.31 -8.00 -11.65
CA ALA A 155 18.03 -8.22 -10.23
C ALA A 155 17.41 -6.94 -9.65
N VAL A 156 16.14 -7.01 -9.29
CA VAL A 156 15.38 -5.90 -8.69
C VAL A 156 14.85 -6.34 -7.33
N THR A 157 14.98 -5.48 -6.33
CA THR A 157 14.44 -5.67 -4.99
C THR A 157 13.50 -4.53 -4.63
N CYS A 158 12.76 -4.70 -3.54
CA CYS A 158 12.00 -3.61 -2.96
C CYS A 158 12.11 -3.61 -1.44
N SER A 159 11.93 -2.41 -0.88
CA SER A 159 11.76 -2.21 0.55
C SER A 159 10.30 -1.89 0.83
N PHE A 160 9.81 -2.25 2.03
CA PHE A 160 8.43 -1.95 2.41
C PHE A 160 8.27 -1.52 3.87
N GLY A 161 7.21 -0.77 4.15
CA GLY A 161 6.83 -0.34 5.49
C GLY A 161 5.36 -0.61 5.73
N CYS A 162 5.04 -1.11 6.93
CA CYS A 162 3.69 -1.51 7.31
C CYS A 162 3.19 -0.73 8.52
N ALA A 163 1.91 -0.38 8.52
CA ALA A 163 1.21 0.16 9.69
C ALA A 163 -0.26 -0.31 9.70
N VAL A 164 -0.90 -0.31 10.85
CA VAL A 164 -2.31 -0.69 11.02
C VAL A 164 -3.11 0.47 11.60
N PHE A 165 -4.16 0.89 10.90
CA PHE A 165 -5.14 1.82 11.45
C PHE A 165 -6.16 1.07 12.33
N PRO A 166 -6.57 1.62 13.49
CA PRO A 166 -6.12 2.88 14.11
C PRO A 166 -4.93 2.70 15.09
N VAL A 167 -4.36 1.50 15.19
CA VAL A 167 -3.34 1.13 16.19
C VAL A 167 -2.07 1.98 16.08
N ASP A 168 -1.58 2.20 14.87
CA ASP A 168 -0.34 2.90 14.55
C ASP A 168 -0.59 4.37 14.12
N GLY A 169 -1.81 4.87 14.30
CA GLY A 169 -2.19 6.24 13.97
C GLY A 169 -3.70 6.47 14.13
N PRO A 170 -4.14 7.49 14.91
CA PRO A 170 -5.56 7.72 15.15
C PRO A 170 -6.33 8.21 13.92
N THR A 171 -5.63 8.68 12.88
CA THR A 171 -6.20 8.99 11.56
C THR A 171 -5.60 8.11 10.46
N ALA A 172 -6.33 7.92 9.37
CA ALA A 172 -5.82 7.16 8.21
C ALA A 172 -4.54 7.78 7.63
N GLY A 173 -4.44 9.11 7.61
CA GLY A 173 -3.24 9.81 7.18
C GLY A 173 -2.03 9.56 8.09
N GLU A 174 -2.23 9.43 9.40
CA GLU A 174 -1.15 9.06 10.33
C GLU A 174 -0.72 7.61 10.17
N ALA A 175 -1.65 6.68 9.88
CA ALA A 175 -1.28 5.31 9.54
C ALA A 175 -0.42 5.25 8.26
N VAL A 176 -0.72 6.06 7.24
CA VAL A 176 0.15 6.18 6.04
C VAL A 176 1.53 6.74 6.41
N LYS A 177 1.61 7.78 7.25
CA LYS A 177 2.89 8.33 7.73
C LYS A 177 3.70 7.32 8.56
N ALA A 178 3.02 6.49 9.35
CA ALA A 178 3.64 5.43 10.12
C ALA A 178 4.24 4.34 9.20
N ALA A 179 3.49 3.94 8.16
CA ALA A 179 4.01 3.02 7.14
C ALA A 179 5.21 3.62 6.39
N ASP A 180 5.19 4.92 6.08
CA ASP A 180 6.30 5.62 5.42
C ASP A 180 7.55 5.66 6.30
N ALA A 181 7.40 5.97 7.59
CA ALA A 181 8.50 5.93 8.55
C ALA A 181 9.12 4.52 8.68
N ALA A 182 8.29 3.46 8.62
CA ALA A 182 8.77 2.09 8.63
C ALA A 182 9.50 1.73 7.31
N LEU A 183 9.02 2.20 6.17
CA LEU A 183 9.68 2.04 4.88
C LEU A 183 11.03 2.75 4.85
N TYR A 184 11.10 3.95 5.42
CA TYR A 184 12.35 4.68 5.56
C TYR A 184 13.39 3.88 6.36
N ARG A 185 12.99 3.28 7.48
CA ARG A 185 13.86 2.37 8.26
C ARG A 185 14.34 1.17 7.43
N ALA A 186 13.50 0.61 6.57
CA ALA A 186 13.91 -0.47 5.65
C ALA A 186 15.02 -0.01 4.69
N LYS A 187 14.89 1.20 4.14
CA LYS A 187 15.92 1.79 3.26
C LYS A 187 17.24 2.03 4.00
N GLU A 188 17.20 2.42 5.27
CA GLU A 188 18.39 2.61 6.12
C GLU A 188 19.03 1.28 6.56
N ALA A 189 18.23 0.24 6.77
CA ALA A 189 18.69 -1.08 7.19
C ALA A 189 19.37 -1.91 6.08
N GLY A 190 19.59 -1.32 4.90
CA GLY A 190 20.26 -1.97 3.78
C GLY A 190 19.32 -2.44 2.66
N ARG A 191 18.04 -2.02 2.69
CA ARG A 191 17.03 -2.34 1.66
C ARG A 191 16.69 -3.83 1.55
N ASN A 192 15.84 -4.20 0.58
CA ASN A 192 15.35 -5.57 0.40
C ASN A 192 14.84 -6.20 1.71
N CYS A 193 14.13 -5.40 2.50
CA CYS A 193 13.52 -5.80 3.76
C CYS A 193 12.27 -4.95 4.01
N GLY A 194 11.53 -5.26 5.06
CA GLY A 194 10.50 -4.37 5.55
C GLY A 194 10.53 -4.18 7.05
N PHE A 195 9.72 -3.24 7.52
CA PHE A 195 9.45 -3.07 8.94
C PHE A 195 7.95 -2.88 9.20
N LEU A 196 7.48 -3.46 10.30
CA LEU A 196 6.25 -3.00 10.94
C LEU A 196 6.56 -1.73 11.74
N TYR A 197 5.70 -0.73 11.64
CA TYR A 197 5.76 0.43 12.51
C TYR A 197 5.62 -0.02 13.97
N LYS A 198 6.50 0.51 14.81
CA LYS A 198 6.46 0.37 16.26
C LYS A 198 6.33 1.78 16.81
N SER A 199 5.15 2.09 17.34
CA SER A 199 4.84 3.29 18.11
C SER A 199 5.72 3.39 19.35
#